data_AF-B0D984-F1
#
_entry.id   AF-B0D984-F1
#
_cell.length_a   1.000
_cell.length_b   1.000
_cell.length_c   1.000
_cell.angle_alpha   90.00
_cell.angle_beta   90.00
_cell.angle_gamma   90.00
#
_symmetry.space_group_name_H-M   'P 1'
#
loop_
_entity.id
_entity.type
_entity.pdbx_description
1 polymer ?
#
loop_
_entity_poly.entity_id
_entity_poly.type
_entity_poly.pdbx_seq_one_letter_code
_entity_poly.pdbx_strand_id
1 'polypeptide(L)'
;MDRELINEIVEGAPSFWRSIITPHLFQDLEQLRLSVKFHEDSLLNMGGAKENTQQSPYNPFRNVHVNLVGWTKATSNPQFPKDDSNVSLHGMLDEKGARPCRHCGSRKHWDRDCKYTRKGEKRARANMVTTAAEDEQAQEDYDNAYYK
;
A
#
# COMPACT_ATOMS: atom_id res chain seq x y z
N MET A 1 4.65 6.89 29.64
CA MET A 1 5.00 8.29 29.95
C MET A 1 4.60 9.18 28.78
N ASP A 2 5.26 9.12 27.62
CA ASP A 2 5.02 10.12 26.56
C ASP A 2 3.66 10.02 25.87
N ARG A 3 3.07 8.82 25.75
CA ARG A 3 1.75 8.64 25.10
C ARG A 3 0.59 9.26 25.88
N GLU A 4 0.62 9.21 27.21
CA GLU A 4 -0.39 9.83 28.07
C GLU A 4 -0.28 11.36 28.01
N LEU A 5 0.94 11.87 28.02
CA LEU A 5 1.24 13.29 27.85
C LEU A 5 0.78 13.82 26.48
N ILE A 6 1.01 13.07 25.40
CA ILE A 6 0.53 13.41 24.04
C ILE A 6 -0.99 13.51 24.02
N ASN A 7 -1.70 12.56 24.65
CA ASN A 7 -3.15 12.58 24.71
C ASN A 7 -3.67 13.80 25.48
N GLU A 8 -3.07 14.12 26.63
CA GLU A 8 -3.42 15.29 27.42
C GLU A 8 -3.24 16.60 26.63
N ILE A 9 -2.09 16.75 25.95
CA ILE A 9 -1.81 17.91 25.09
C ILE A 9 -2.85 18.04 23.97
N VAL A 10 -3.20 16.93 23.33
CA VAL A 10 -4.16 16.91 22.21
C VAL A 10 -5.60 17.10 22.66
N GLU A 11 -5.94 16.70 23.89
CA GLU A 11 -7.25 16.99 24.50
C GLU A 11 -7.40 18.45 24.89
N GLY A 12 -6.31 19.10 25.31
CA GLY A 12 -6.27 20.55 25.54
C GLY A 12 -6.20 21.38 24.25
N ALA A 13 -5.90 20.75 23.10
CA ALA A 13 -5.80 21.44 21.82
C ALA A 13 -7.18 21.68 21.16
N PRO A 14 -7.29 22.67 20.26
CA PRO A 14 -8.50 22.90 19.48
C PRO A 14 -8.95 21.67 18.69
N SER A 15 -10.26 21.47 18.53
CA SER A 15 -10.83 20.28 17.89
C SER A 15 -10.33 20.01 16.47
N PHE A 16 -9.99 21.06 15.71
CA PHE A 16 -9.44 20.95 14.35
C PHE A 16 -8.03 20.34 14.32
N TRP A 17 -7.30 20.29 15.45
CA TRP A 17 -6.04 19.57 15.51
C TRP A 17 -6.25 18.09 15.25
N ARG A 18 -7.35 17.49 15.71
CA ARG A 18 -7.64 16.07 15.51
C ARG A 18 -7.91 15.71 14.05
N SER A 19 -8.27 16.68 13.21
CA SER A 19 -8.44 16.45 11.76
C SER A 19 -7.14 16.63 10.97
N ILE A 20 -6.15 17.32 11.53
CA ILE A 20 -4.85 17.59 10.89
C ILE A 20 -3.79 16.60 11.39
N ILE A 21 -3.78 16.38 12.70
CA ILE A 21 -2.83 15.59 13.45
C ILE A 21 -3.56 14.34 13.91
N THR A 22 -2.98 13.16 13.65
CA THR A 22 -3.57 11.87 14.00
C THR A 22 -2.92 11.31 15.29
N PRO A 23 -3.46 11.62 16.48
CA PRO A 23 -2.71 11.56 17.74
C PRO A 23 -2.32 10.15 18.15
N HIS A 24 -3.24 9.21 17.89
CA HIS A 24 -3.10 7.80 18.26
C HIS A 24 -1.96 7.08 17.52
N LEU A 25 -1.44 7.70 16.47
CA LEU A 25 -0.36 7.11 15.69
C LEU A 25 1.03 7.51 16.22
N PHE A 26 1.16 8.59 17.00
CA PHE A 26 2.46 8.99 17.55
C PHE A 26 2.85 8.12 18.75
N GLN A 27 4.10 7.65 18.74
CA GLN A 27 4.66 6.84 19.82
C GLN A 27 5.49 7.67 20.80
N ASP A 28 6.00 8.82 20.35
CA ASP A 28 6.91 9.68 21.12
C ASP A 28 6.57 11.16 20.91
N LEU A 29 6.90 11.98 21.91
CA LEU A 29 6.66 13.42 21.96
C LEU A 29 7.44 14.16 20.86
N GLU A 30 8.63 13.66 20.51
CA GLU A 30 9.42 14.22 19.40
C GLU A 30 8.66 14.14 18.06
N GLN A 31 7.95 13.03 17.82
CA GLN A 31 7.15 12.86 16.60
C GLN A 31 5.99 13.84 16.54
N LEU A 32 5.31 14.06 17.68
CA LEU A 32 4.25 15.08 17.78
C LEU A 32 4.81 16.47 17.47
N ARG A 33 5.95 16.84 18.08
CA ARG A 33 6.59 18.14 17.87
C ARG A 33 6.97 18.38 16.41
N LEU A 34 7.56 17.38 15.76
CA LEU A 34 7.94 17.47 14.35
C LEU A 34 6.72 17.56 13.43
N SER A 35 5.66 16.83 13.74
CA SER A 35 4.40 16.89 12.99
C SER A 35 3.76 18.28 13.10
N VAL A 36 3.66 18.83 14.31
CA VAL A 36 3.13 20.19 14.54
C VAL A 36 3.96 21.21 13.77
N LYS A 37 5.28 21.18 13.91
CA LYS A 37 6.19 22.09 13.21
C LYS A 37 6.03 22.02 11.69
N PHE A 38 5.90 20.82 11.13
CA PHE A 38 5.69 20.64 9.69
C PHE A 38 4.38 21.29 9.21
N HIS A 39 3.30 21.15 9.98
CA HIS A 39 2.02 21.76 9.63
C HIS A 39 2.04 23.28 9.77
N GLU A 40 2.73 23.81 10.78
CA GLU A 40 2.97 25.25 10.94
C GLU A 40 3.78 25.82 9.77
N ASP A 41 4.91 25.19 9.43
CA ASP A 41 5.76 25.58 8.31
C ASP A 41 4.98 25.51 6.99
N SER A 42 4.15 24.48 6.79
CA SER A 42 3.30 24.34 5.60
C SER A 42 2.26 25.46 5.50
N LEU A 43 1.62 25.83 6.61
CA LEU A 43 0.64 26.93 6.63
C LEU A 43 1.31 28.28 6.34
N LEU A 44 2.50 28.51 6.90
CA LEU A 44 3.30 29.72 6.63
C LEU A 44 3.74 29.80 5.17
N ASN A 45 4.11 28.66 4.56
CA ASN A 45 4.58 28.60 3.18
C ASN A 45 3.45 28.61 2.13
N MET A 46 2.21 28.29 2.51
CA MET A 46 1.04 28.35 1.61
C MET A 46 0.61 29.78 1.22
N GLY A 47 1.17 30.83 1.85
CA GLY A 47 0.99 32.22 1.41
C GLY A 47 1.60 32.54 0.04
N GLY A 48 2.42 31.64 -0.53
CA GLY A 48 3.01 31.77 -1.86
C GLY A 48 2.86 30.49 -2.68
N ALA A 49 1.79 30.42 -3.47
CA ALA A 49 1.57 29.53 -4.62
C ALA A 49 2.49 28.30 -4.76
N LYS A 50 1.93 27.10 -4.51
CA LYS A 50 1.97 25.90 -5.37
C LYS A 50 1.35 24.73 -4.61
N GLU A 51 0.27 24.17 -5.15
CA GLU A 51 -0.25 22.85 -4.78
C GLU A 51 0.79 21.78 -5.14
N ASN A 52 1.84 21.66 -4.34
CA ASN A 52 2.59 20.43 -4.24
C ASN A 52 2.11 19.77 -2.97
N THR A 53 1.62 18.53 -3.07
CA THR A 53 1.34 17.66 -1.93
C THR A 53 2.67 17.43 -1.22
N GLN A 54 3.07 18.35 -0.33
CA GLN A 54 4.30 18.23 0.44
C GLN A 54 4.09 17.08 1.42
N GLN A 55 4.63 15.91 1.07
CA GLN A 55 4.71 14.80 1.99
C GLN A 55 5.61 15.24 3.14
N SER A 56 5.09 15.18 4.37
CA SER A 56 5.90 15.45 5.55
C SER A 56 7.07 14.45 5.58
N PRO A 57 8.33 14.91 5.54
CA PRO A 57 9.48 14.03 5.66
C PRO A 57 9.55 13.35 7.04
N TYR A 58 8.73 13.82 7.98
CA TYR A 58 8.63 13.33 9.35
C TYR A 58 7.42 12.42 9.58
N ASN A 59 6.70 11.99 8.53
CA ASN A 59 5.54 11.12 8.69
C ASN A 59 5.98 9.64 8.80
N PRO A 60 5.96 9.01 9.99
CA PRO A 60 6.34 7.61 10.14
C PRO A 60 5.21 6.68 9.70
N PHE A 61 4.01 7.20 9.42
CA PHE A 61 2.87 6.40 8.99
C PHE A 61 3.09 6.02 7.54
N ARG A 62 3.15 4.69 7.30
CA ARG A 62 3.33 4.12 5.97
C ARG A 62 2.34 4.77 5.01
N ASN A 63 2.85 5.58 4.09
CA ASN A 63 2.10 6.03 2.93
C ASN A 63 1.58 4.79 2.22
N VAL A 64 0.26 4.55 2.29
CA VAL A 64 -0.39 3.47 1.55
C VAL A 64 -0.25 3.83 0.08
N HIS A 65 0.72 3.21 -0.59
CA HIS A 65 0.86 3.32 -2.03
C HIS A 65 -0.30 2.58 -2.68
N VAL A 66 -1.23 3.33 -3.27
CA VAL A 66 -2.19 2.77 -4.21
C VAL A 66 -1.41 2.54 -5.51
N ASN A 67 -0.82 1.36 -5.67
CA ASN A 67 -0.13 0.99 -6.90
C ASN A 67 -1.16 0.93 -8.04
N LEU A 68 -1.36 2.06 -8.73
CA LEU A 68 -2.14 2.12 -9.96
C LEU A 68 -1.57 1.14 -11.00
N VAL A 69 -2.43 0.68 -11.90
CA VAL A 69 -2.09 -0.30 -12.94
C VAL A 69 -1.02 0.29 -13.86
N GLY A 70 0.25 -0.09 -13.67
CA GLY A 70 1.39 0.43 -14.44
C GLY A 70 2.51 1.09 -13.64
N TRP A 71 2.39 1.19 -12.30
CA TRP A 71 3.25 2.02 -11.45
C TRP A 71 4.77 1.79 -11.60
N THR A 72 5.23 0.57 -11.87
CA THR A 72 6.67 0.29 -11.93
C THR A 72 7.14 0.11 -13.38
N LYS A 73 8.04 0.99 -13.84
CA LYS A 73 8.83 0.78 -15.08
C LYS A 73 9.77 -0.43 -15.01
N ALA A 74 10.01 -0.93 -13.79
CA ALA A 74 10.83 -2.11 -13.50
C ALA A 74 10.08 -3.44 -13.68
N THR A 75 9.01 -3.50 -14.48
CA THR A 75 8.57 -4.79 -14.99
C THR A 75 9.67 -5.29 -15.91
N SER A 76 10.38 -6.33 -15.48
CA SER A 76 11.35 -7.08 -16.29
C SER A 76 10.91 -7.16 -17.75
N ASN A 77 11.85 -7.05 -18.69
CA ASN A 77 11.55 -7.23 -20.11
C ASN A 77 10.66 -8.47 -20.30
N PRO A 78 9.55 -8.34 -21.04
CA PRO A 78 8.62 -9.44 -21.23
C PRO A 78 9.37 -10.67 -21.73
N GLN A 79 9.07 -11.82 -21.12
CA GLN A 79 9.74 -13.09 -21.41
C GLN A 79 9.47 -13.57 -22.85
N PHE A 80 8.36 -13.14 -23.44
CA PHE A 80 7.90 -13.59 -24.75
C PHE A 80 8.00 -12.47 -25.80
N PRO A 81 8.21 -12.82 -27.08
CA PRO A 81 8.17 -11.85 -28.16
C PRO A 81 6.84 -11.11 -28.21
N LYS A 82 6.89 -9.84 -28.66
CA LYS A 82 5.71 -8.98 -28.80
C LYS A 82 4.71 -9.60 -29.77
N ASP A 83 3.48 -9.77 -29.30
CA ASP A 83 2.38 -10.32 -30.08
C ASP A 83 1.22 -9.32 -30.15
N ASP A 84 1.20 -8.53 -31.22
CA ASP A 84 0.12 -7.58 -31.52
C ASP A 84 -1.06 -8.21 -32.27
N SER A 85 -0.97 -9.51 -32.63
CA SER A 85 -2.06 -10.23 -33.31
C SER A 85 -3.18 -10.62 -32.34
N ASN A 86 -2.84 -10.77 -31.06
CA ASN A 86 -3.80 -10.99 -29.99
C ASN A 86 -4.41 -9.67 -29.54
N VAL A 87 -5.69 -9.47 -29.86
CA VAL A 87 -6.45 -8.24 -29.54
C VAL A 87 -7.57 -8.58 -28.55
N SER A 88 -7.62 -7.85 -27.44
CA SER A 88 -8.70 -8.01 -26.45
C SER A 88 -10.02 -7.45 -26.98
N LEU A 89 -11.13 -8.13 -26.67
CA LEU A 89 -12.48 -7.66 -27.01
C LEU A 89 -12.91 -6.42 -26.21
N HIS A 90 -12.36 -6.22 -25.00
CA HIS A 90 -12.84 -5.21 -24.02
C HIS A 90 -12.00 -3.91 -23.97
N GLY A 91 -11.58 -3.43 -25.13
CA GLY A 91 -10.83 -2.18 -25.30
C GLY A 91 -9.32 -2.34 -25.11
N MET A 92 -8.56 -1.58 -25.91
CA MET A 92 -7.11 -1.70 -25.98
C MET A 92 -6.42 -0.96 -24.83
N LEU A 93 -5.27 -1.46 -24.37
CA LEU A 93 -4.47 -0.80 -23.33
C LEU A 93 -3.92 0.53 -23.87
N ASP A 94 -3.70 0.60 -25.18
CA ASP A 94 -3.28 1.80 -25.90
C ASP A 94 -4.29 2.96 -25.73
N GLU A 95 -5.58 2.68 -25.91
CA GLU A 95 -6.67 3.67 -25.79
C GLU A 95 -6.86 4.15 -24.35
N LYS A 96 -6.58 3.28 -23.37
CA LYS A 96 -6.75 3.57 -21.94
C LYS A 96 -5.49 4.10 -21.25
N GLY A 97 -4.42 4.35 -22.00
CA GLY A 97 -3.14 4.79 -21.43
C GLY A 97 -2.52 3.80 -20.45
N ALA A 98 -2.90 2.52 -20.53
CA ALA A 98 -2.42 1.49 -19.63
C ALA A 98 -1.04 0.95 -20.06
N ARG A 99 -0.30 0.35 -19.11
CA ARG A 99 1.01 -0.24 -19.38
C ARG A 99 0.91 -1.38 -20.42
N PRO A 100 1.95 -1.64 -21.22
CA PRO A 100 1.99 -2.83 -22.08
C PRO A 100 1.86 -4.13 -21.29
N CYS A 101 1.47 -5.19 -22.00
CA CYS A 101 1.31 -6.52 -21.43
C CYS A 101 2.61 -7.00 -20.76
N ARG A 102 2.53 -7.52 -19.54
CA ARG A 102 3.69 -8.04 -18.77
C ARG A 102 4.33 -9.26 -19.43
N HIS A 103 3.56 -10.04 -20.19
CA HIS A 103 4.04 -11.30 -20.77
C HIS A 103 4.79 -11.08 -22.08
N CYS A 104 4.25 -10.26 -22.99
CA CYS A 104 4.80 -10.05 -24.34
C CYS A 104 5.10 -8.59 -24.70
N GLY A 105 4.63 -7.60 -23.91
CA GLY A 105 4.83 -6.18 -24.21
C GLY A 105 3.89 -5.59 -25.27
N SER A 106 2.85 -6.30 -25.71
CA SER A 106 1.82 -5.72 -26.58
C SER A 106 0.91 -4.75 -25.82
N ARG A 107 0.40 -3.71 -26.51
CA ARG A 107 -0.62 -2.79 -25.99
C ARG A 107 -2.02 -3.11 -26.52
N LYS A 108 -2.16 -4.19 -27.31
CA LYS A 108 -3.42 -4.58 -27.97
C LYS A 108 -4.30 -5.51 -27.14
N HIS A 109 -3.76 -6.08 -26.06
CA HIS A 109 -4.52 -6.94 -25.15
C HIS A 109 -4.14 -6.78 -23.69
N TRP A 110 -5.05 -7.20 -22.80
CA TRP A 110 -4.84 -7.28 -21.36
C TRP A 110 -3.99 -8.50 -20.98
N ASP A 111 -3.25 -8.41 -19.87
CA ASP A 111 -2.41 -9.51 -19.36
C ASP A 111 -3.16 -10.86 -19.26
N ARG A 112 -4.46 -10.83 -18.99
CA ARG A 112 -5.34 -12.01 -18.89
C ARG A 112 -5.73 -12.60 -20.24
N ASP A 113 -5.68 -11.80 -21.29
CA ASP A 113 -6.03 -12.22 -22.64
C ASP A 113 -4.79 -12.69 -23.41
N CYS A 114 -3.58 -12.38 -22.91
CA CYS A 114 -2.32 -12.80 -23.50
C CYS A 114 -2.26 -14.33 -23.70
N LYS A 115 -1.85 -14.80 -24.88
CA LYS A 115 -1.62 -16.23 -25.18
C LYS A 115 -0.66 -16.89 -24.19
N TYR A 116 0.33 -16.15 -23.71
CA TYR A 116 1.36 -16.62 -22.78
C TYR A 116 0.94 -16.52 -21.31
N THR A 117 -0.29 -16.08 -21.04
CA THR A 117 -0.83 -16.09 -19.69
C THR A 117 -1.17 -17.53 -19.29
N ARG A 118 -0.89 -17.90 -18.05
CA ARG A 118 -1.21 -19.23 -17.52
C ARG A 118 -2.71 -19.29 -17.19
N LYS A 119 -3.54 -19.48 -18.22
CA LYS A 119 -4.99 -19.60 -18.06
C LYS A 119 -5.32 -20.85 -17.24
N GLY A 120 -5.99 -20.66 -16.10
CA GLY A 120 -6.45 -21.76 -15.24
C GLY A 120 -5.45 -22.25 -14.18
N GLU A 121 -4.27 -21.64 -14.05
CA GLU A 121 -3.34 -21.99 -12.97
C GLU A 121 -3.87 -21.45 -11.62
N LYS A 122 -4.27 -22.36 -10.73
CA LYS A 122 -4.69 -22.02 -9.38
C LYS A 122 -3.47 -21.64 -8.56
N ARG A 123 -3.22 -20.34 -8.40
CA ARG A 123 -2.17 -19.85 -7.51
C ARG A 123 -2.68 -19.85 -6.07
N ALA A 124 -2.29 -20.85 -5.28
CA ALA A 124 -2.46 -20.80 -3.83
C ALA A 124 -1.53 -19.72 -3.26
N ARG A 125 -2.07 -18.79 -2.49
CA ARG A 125 -1.28 -17.86 -1.66
C ARG A 125 -1.24 -18.46 -0.27
N ALA A 126 -0.10 -19.03 0.12
CA ALA A 126 0.13 -19.47 1.49
C ALA A 126 0.73 -18.30 2.27
N ASN A 127 0.09 -17.91 3.37
CA ASN A 127 0.74 -17.07 4.38
C ASN A 127 1.50 -18.03 5.28
N MET A 128 2.83 -18.02 5.19
CA MET A 128 3.68 -18.78 6.09
C MET A 128 3.64 -18.10 7.45
N VAL A 129 2.96 -18.71 8.42
CA VAL A 129 3.03 -18.36 9.84
C VAL A 129 3.92 -19.41 10.49
N THR A 130 4.95 -18.96 11.20
CA THR A 130 5.75 -19.83 12.06
C THR A 130 5.05 -19.93 13.41
N THR A 131 4.53 -21.10 13.74
CA THR A 131 3.96 -21.44 15.05
C THR A 131 5.06 -21.93 15.98
N ALA A 132 4.95 -21.62 17.27
CA ALA A 132 5.83 -22.24 18.27
C ALA A 132 5.41 -23.70 18.48
N ALA A 133 6.36 -24.57 18.86
CA ALA A 133 6.06 -25.98 19.11
C ALA A 133 4.99 -26.19 20.20
N GLU A 134 4.89 -25.24 21.15
CA GLU A 134 3.86 -25.24 22.19
C GLU A 134 2.45 -24.99 21.59
N ASP A 135 2.33 -24.13 20.57
CA ASP A 135 1.06 -23.83 19.91
C ASP A 135 0.56 -25.03 19.08
N GLU A 136 1.49 -25.76 18.46
CA GLU A 136 1.18 -26.99 17.71
C GLU A 136 0.67 -28.10 18.65
N GLN A 137 1.35 -28.31 19.78
CA GLN A 137 0.92 -29.28 20.79
C GLN A 137 -0.44 -28.90 21.39
N ALA A 138 -0.66 -27.61 21.68
CA ALA A 138 -1.95 -27.13 22.19
C ALA A 138 -3.09 -27.35 21.18
N GLN A 139 -2.83 -27.18 19.88
CA GLN A 139 -3.83 -27.44 18.84
C GLN A 139 -4.11 -28.93 18.68
N GLU A 140 -3.08 -29.80 18.75
CA GLU A 140 -3.27 -31.26 18.71
C GLU A 140 -4.08 -31.75 19.91
N ASP A 141 -3.79 -31.26 21.11
CA ASP A 141 -4.54 -31.63 22.32
C ASP A 141 -6.00 -31.18 22.23
N TYR A 142 -6.26 -29.99 21.68
CA TYR A 142 -7.60 -29.47 21.41
C TYR A 142 -8.36 -30.32 20.39
N ASP A 143 -7.74 -30.63 19.24
CA ASP A 143 -8.35 -31.41 18.17
C ASP A 143 -8.66 -32.85 18.64
N ASN A 144 -7.75 -33.46 19.43
CA ASN A 144 -7.96 -34.78 20.04
C ASN A 144 -9.10 -34.79 21.07
N ALA A 145 -9.32 -33.69 21.80
CA ALA A 145 -10.43 -33.56 22.72
C ALA A 145 -11.76 -33.31 22.00
N TYR A 146 -11.73 -32.65 20.85
CA TYR A 146 -12.93 -32.25 20.10
C TYR A 146 -13.46 -33.35 19.16
N TYR A 147 -12.58 -34.11 18.51
CA TYR A 147 -12.95 -35.13 17.51
C TYR A 147 -12.99 -36.56 18.05
N LYS A 148 -12.96 -36.74 19.37
CA LYS A 148 -13.16 -38.04 20.04
C LYS A 148 -14.62 -38.33 20.37
#